data_AF-A0A931CN95-F1
#
_entry.id   AF-A0A931CN95-F1
#
_cell.length_a   1.000
_cell.length_b   1.000
_cell.length_c   1.000
_cell.angle_alpha   90.00
_cell.angle_beta   90.00
_cell.angle_gamma   90.00
#
_symmetry.space_group_name_H-M   'P 1'
#
loop_
_entity.id
_entity.type
_entity.pdbx_description
1 polymer ?
#
loop_
_entity_poly.entity_id
_entity_poly.type
_entity_poly.pdbx_seq_one_letter_code
_entity_poly.pdbx_strand_id
1 'polypeptide(L)'
;MTQSPTVTHYEVLDVPATADTSEIKKAYQRQLRSSHPDVGGSAGLFRLVQAAYDTLSDQQLRDAYDRSLRDTAAGSSGSNPPRQQERRARPRQDTSEANFRPMETPPPALAWHGPAVEFRPPLETPPSDGVKIRFPASSRIRMWRKVVLIIGAVVCLMPVISTLLAAVMYSRSDGLNPAVQSGIWSIVLTAGFWWLAAMTPWWIARRKQLPPATVLAGSILPERYINAQVHGTPGRDLSVARFGENARIGIEGEQRTARLIAESVLPGLPSARLINGLRWPGTEHADIDHAVIAGNRIALIDSKMWADGDYWWDNKRLFRNGKEMGAFRLGAAVHAMRIAYPTCYVEGWVVLHSPSGKLSRPSIERAGMLPPLGQAAVYLVDASELPGAVHQFLTDGDEAHTVEVPVLASLLYSML
;
A
#
# COMPACT_ATOMS: atom_id res chain seq x y z
N MET A 1 28.14 -12.56 -5.86
CA MET A 1 27.09 -11.55 -6.10
C MET A 1 26.35 -11.95 -7.36
N THR A 2 25.22 -12.63 -7.24
CA THR A 2 24.42 -13.10 -8.38
C THR A 2 23.02 -12.54 -8.21
N GLN A 3 22.66 -11.59 -9.08
CA GLN A 3 21.31 -11.03 -9.20
C GLN A 3 20.36 -12.15 -9.64
N SER A 4 19.20 -12.28 -8.99
CA SER A 4 18.15 -13.22 -9.42
C SER A 4 17.63 -12.82 -10.80
N PRO A 5 17.62 -13.74 -11.80
CA PRO A 5 17.31 -13.39 -13.18
C PRO A 5 15.82 -13.04 -13.35
N THR A 6 15.56 -11.97 -14.10
CA THR A 6 14.24 -11.72 -14.68
C THR A 6 14.19 -12.57 -15.95
N VAL A 7 13.21 -13.48 -16.09
CA VAL A 7 13.17 -14.41 -17.22
C VAL A 7 13.18 -13.63 -18.54
N THR A 8 14.24 -13.78 -19.32
CA THR A 8 14.42 -13.08 -20.61
C THR A 8 13.68 -13.80 -21.74
N HIS A 9 13.41 -13.13 -22.87
CA HIS A 9 12.78 -13.79 -24.03
C HIS A 9 13.67 -14.91 -24.59
N TYR A 10 14.98 -14.80 -24.41
CA TYR A 10 15.97 -15.83 -24.72
C TYR A 10 15.81 -17.05 -23.82
N GLU A 11 15.61 -16.85 -22.52
CA GLU A 11 15.32 -17.93 -21.56
C GLU A 11 13.96 -18.59 -21.81
N VAL A 12 12.92 -17.83 -22.20
CA VAL A 12 11.60 -18.39 -22.58
C VAL A 12 11.72 -19.33 -23.78
N LEU A 13 12.54 -18.98 -24.77
CA LEU A 13 12.79 -19.84 -25.93
C LEU A 13 13.89 -20.88 -25.71
N ASP A 14 14.56 -20.86 -24.55
CA ASP A 14 15.71 -21.71 -24.22
C ASP A 14 16.83 -21.62 -25.28
N VAL A 15 17.24 -20.37 -25.59
CA VAL A 15 18.32 -20.06 -26.54
C VAL A 15 19.27 -19.01 -25.96
N PRO A 16 20.56 -19.00 -26.35
CA PRO A 16 21.47 -17.93 -25.95
C PRO A 16 21.13 -16.60 -26.65
N ALA A 17 21.51 -15.47 -26.05
CA ALA A 17 21.35 -14.15 -26.65
C ALA A 17 22.08 -13.98 -28.00
N THR A 18 23.06 -14.83 -28.28
CA THR A 18 23.81 -14.89 -29.55
C THR A 18 23.13 -15.75 -30.61
N ALA A 19 21.97 -16.34 -30.34
CA ALA A 19 21.30 -17.27 -31.25
C ALA A 19 20.90 -16.58 -32.56
N ASP A 20 21.04 -17.30 -33.67
CA ASP A 20 20.62 -16.82 -34.99
C ASP A 20 19.09 -16.97 -35.18
N THR A 21 18.53 -16.32 -36.20
CA THR A 21 17.09 -16.35 -36.47
C THR A 21 16.57 -17.76 -36.76
N SER A 22 17.43 -18.63 -37.31
CA SER A 22 17.06 -20.02 -37.63
C SER A 22 16.98 -20.88 -36.35
N GLU A 23 17.87 -20.65 -35.39
CA GLU A 23 17.89 -21.27 -34.07
C GLU A 23 16.69 -20.81 -33.24
N ILE A 24 16.40 -19.51 -33.24
CA ILE A 24 15.22 -18.93 -32.60
C ILE A 24 13.93 -19.55 -33.15
N LYS A 25 13.82 -19.70 -34.48
CA LYS A 25 12.65 -20.32 -35.11
C LYS A 25 12.50 -21.80 -34.76
N LYS A 26 13.61 -22.55 -34.73
CA LYS A 26 13.59 -23.97 -34.31
C LYS A 26 13.22 -24.11 -32.84
N ALA A 27 13.74 -23.24 -31.98
CA ALA A 27 13.45 -23.23 -30.55
C ALA A 27 11.99 -22.88 -30.27
N TYR A 28 11.45 -21.88 -30.96
CA TYR A 28 10.02 -21.56 -30.94
C TYR A 28 9.16 -22.77 -31.30
N GLN A 29 9.46 -23.48 -32.40
CA GLN A 29 8.68 -24.65 -32.79
C GLN A 29 8.73 -25.80 -31.77
N ARG A 30 9.84 -25.95 -31.04
CA ARG A 30 9.94 -26.92 -29.94
C ARG A 30 9.11 -26.48 -28.74
N GLN A 31 9.26 -25.22 -28.32
CA GLN A 31 8.57 -24.68 -27.15
C GLN A 31 7.06 -24.51 -27.37
N LEU A 32 6.63 -24.26 -28.61
CA LEU A 32 5.22 -24.17 -28.97
C LEU A 32 4.50 -25.52 -28.81
N ARG A 33 5.20 -26.62 -29.13
CA ARG A 33 4.66 -27.98 -28.98
C ARG A 33 4.59 -28.40 -27.52
N SER A 34 5.59 -28.07 -26.71
CA SER A 34 5.61 -28.39 -25.26
C SER A 34 4.66 -27.51 -24.44
N SER A 35 4.34 -26.31 -24.92
CA SER A 35 3.43 -25.37 -24.24
C SER A 35 1.95 -25.54 -24.60
N HIS A 36 1.61 -26.42 -25.54
CA HIS A 36 0.21 -26.61 -25.94
C HIS A 36 -0.63 -27.23 -24.81
N PRO A 37 -1.85 -26.71 -24.52
CA PRO A 37 -2.72 -27.24 -23.46
C PRO A 37 -3.02 -28.74 -23.57
N ASP A 38 -3.16 -29.25 -24.79
CA ASP A 38 -3.45 -30.67 -25.06
C ASP A 38 -2.33 -31.65 -24.67
N VAL A 39 -1.10 -31.17 -24.43
CA VAL A 39 0.03 -32.00 -23.95
C VAL A 39 0.48 -31.64 -22.53
N GLY A 40 -0.34 -30.89 -21.79
CA GLY A 40 -0.07 -30.50 -20.41
C GLY A 40 0.65 -29.16 -20.23
N GLY A 41 0.77 -28.35 -21.30
CA GLY A 41 1.22 -26.96 -21.22
C GLY A 41 0.12 -26.00 -20.74
N SER A 42 0.44 -24.73 -20.49
CA SER A 42 -0.55 -23.68 -20.17
C SER A 42 -0.72 -22.71 -21.33
N ALA A 43 -1.93 -22.17 -21.51
CA ALA A 43 -2.20 -21.17 -22.53
C ALA A 43 -1.33 -19.90 -22.33
N GLY A 44 -0.94 -19.61 -21.09
CA GLY A 44 -0.01 -18.56 -20.71
C GLY A 44 1.42 -18.84 -21.18
N LEU A 45 1.92 -20.06 -20.99
CA LEU A 45 3.23 -20.46 -21.52
C LEU A 45 3.23 -20.40 -23.05
N PHE A 46 2.14 -20.80 -23.69
CA PHE A 46 1.97 -20.70 -25.13
C PHE A 46 2.06 -19.24 -25.62
N ARG A 47 1.34 -18.31 -24.96
CA ARG A 47 1.41 -16.88 -25.28
C ARG A 47 2.79 -16.28 -25.02
N LEU A 48 3.49 -16.73 -23.96
CA LEU A 48 4.86 -16.29 -23.68
C LEU A 48 5.84 -16.72 -24.77
N VAL A 49 5.77 -17.98 -25.19
CA VAL A 49 6.59 -18.53 -26.28
C VAL A 49 6.32 -17.77 -27.58
N GLN A 50 5.06 -17.42 -27.84
CA GLN A 50 4.68 -16.62 -29.00
C GLN A 50 5.21 -15.18 -28.92
N ALA A 51 5.02 -14.48 -27.80
CA ALA A 51 5.53 -13.11 -27.60
C ALA A 51 7.06 -13.04 -27.66
N ALA A 52 7.75 -14.06 -27.12
CA ALA A 52 9.20 -14.17 -27.20
C ALA A 52 9.67 -14.33 -28.65
N TYR A 53 9.00 -15.17 -29.43
CA TYR A 53 9.30 -15.34 -30.85
C TYR A 53 8.97 -14.09 -31.68
N ASP A 54 7.83 -13.45 -31.46
CA ASP A 54 7.42 -12.24 -32.18
C ASP A 54 8.45 -11.11 -32.00
N THR A 55 9.02 -10.99 -30.80
CA THR A 55 10.05 -9.98 -30.50
C THR A 55 11.43 -10.36 -31.04
N LEU A 56 11.85 -11.63 -30.89
CA LEU A 56 13.21 -12.07 -31.23
C LEU A 56 13.39 -12.44 -32.72
N SER A 57 12.30 -12.70 -33.43
CA SER A 57 12.33 -13.06 -34.87
C SER A 57 12.52 -11.85 -35.78
N ASP A 58 12.13 -10.65 -35.33
CA ASP A 58 12.37 -9.38 -36.03
C ASP A 58 13.62 -8.67 -35.49
N GLN A 59 14.55 -8.32 -36.38
CA GLN A 59 15.82 -7.72 -35.98
C GLN A 59 15.64 -6.36 -35.28
N GLN A 60 14.70 -5.52 -35.72
CA GLN A 60 14.48 -4.19 -35.13
C GLN A 60 13.87 -4.30 -33.73
N LEU A 61 12.92 -5.22 -33.54
CA LEU A 61 12.32 -5.49 -32.23
C LEU A 61 13.33 -6.12 -31.27
N ARG A 62 14.14 -7.06 -31.75
CA ARG A 62 15.25 -7.66 -30.99
C ARG A 62 16.26 -6.61 -30.54
N ASP A 63 16.70 -5.73 -31.43
CA ASP A 63 17.65 -4.66 -31.09
C ASP A 63 17.07 -3.67 -30.06
N ALA A 64 15.78 -3.36 -30.15
CA ALA A 64 15.09 -2.54 -29.15
C ALA A 64 15.00 -3.25 -27.79
N TYR A 65 14.69 -4.55 -27.81
CA TYR A 65 14.63 -5.40 -26.61
C TYR A 65 16.01 -5.50 -25.93
N ASP A 66 17.06 -5.77 -26.69
CA ASP A 66 18.44 -5.89 -26.19
C ASP A 66 18.98 -4.57 -25.61
N ARG A 67 18.52 -3.43 -26.13
CA ARG A 67 18.79 -2.11 -25.52
C ARG A 67 18.10 -1.97 -24.16
N SER A 68 16.83 -2.35 -24.07
CA SER A 68 16.08 -2.27 -22.81
C SER A 68 16.66 -3.16 -21.69
N LEU A 69 17.20 -4.33 -22.05
CA LEU A 69 17.89 -5.22 -21.12
C LEU A 69 19.18 -4.58 -20.57
N ARG A 70 19.94 -3.89 -21.44
CA ARG A 70 21.15 -3.15 -21.04
C ARG A 70 20.84 -1.96 -20.14
N ASP A 71 19.79 -1.19 -20.44
CA ASP A 71 19.36 -0.06 -19.60
C ASP A 71 18.90 -0.53 -18.22
N THR A 72 18.21 -1.66 -18.15
CA THR A 72 17.79 -2.30 -16.89
C THR A 72 18.99 -2.80 -16.08
N ALA A 73 20.02 -3.33 -16.75
CA ALA A 73 21.27 -3.74 -16.09
C ALA A 73 22.11 -2.53 -15.61
N ALA A 74 22.15 -1.45 -16.40
CA ALA A 74 22.88 -0.23 -16.12
C ALA A 74 22.25 0.65 -15.03
N GLY A 75 20.91 0.62 -14.87
CA GLY A 75 20.17 1.35 -13.85
C GLY A 75 20.39 0.90 -12.40
N SER A 76 21.22 -0.12 -12.16
CA SER A 76 21.55 -0.65 -10.83
C SER A 76 22.71 0.07 -10.12
N SER A 77 23.36 1.06 -10.77
CA SER A 77 24.38 1.91 -10.15
C SER A 77 24.02 3.40 -10.25
N GLY A 78 23.50 3.94 -9.15
CA GLY A 78 23.59 5.36 -8.79
C GLY A 78 23.03 6.38 -9.77
N SER A 79 21.75 6.73 -9.63
CA SER A 79 21.29 8.12 -9.59
C SER A 79 19.80 8.20 -9.27
N ASN A 80 19.48 9.04 -8.29
CA ASN A 80 18.11 9.39 -7.91
C ASN A 80 17.56 10.34 -8.99
N PRO A 81 16.53 10.00 -9.79
CA PRO A 81 16.00 10.97 -10.74
C PRO A 81 15.14 12.00 -9.97
N PRO A 82 15.20 13.29 -10.36
CA PRO A 82 14.38 14.30 -9.73
C PRO A 82 12.90 14.06 -10.04
N ARG A 83 12.05 14.35 -9.06
CA ARG A 83 10.60 14.51 -9.22
C ARG A 83 10.28 15.44 -10.40
N GLN A 84 10.00 14.86 -11.56
CA GLN A 84 9.26 15.51 -12.64
C GLN A 84 8.06 14.65 -12.99
N GLN A 85 6.91 15.15 -12.54
CA GLN A 85 5.57 14.95 -13.10
C GLN A 85 5.39 13.74 -14.01
N GLU A 86 4.94 12.63 -13.42
CA GLU A 86 4.17 11.58 -14.11
C GLU A 86 2.85 12.18 -14.64
N ARG A 87 2.94 12.92 -15.74
CA ARG A 87 1.84 13.18 -16.67
C ARG A 87 2.26 12.67 -18.03
N ARG A 88 2.36 11.35 -18.19
CA ARG A 88 2.29 10.71 -19.51
C ARG A 88 1.72 9.29 -19.40
N ALA A 89 0.52 9.17 -19.98
CA ALA A 89 -0.16 7.95 -20.41
C ALA A 89 -0.25 6.78 -19.41
N ARG A 90 -1.05 6.98 -18.35
CA ARG A 90 -1.83 5.84 -17.81
C ARG A 90 -2.75 5.35 -18.93
N PRO A 91 -2.97 4.03 -19.09
CA PRO A 91 -4.03 3.54 -19.96
C PRO A 91 -5.31 4.32 -19.64
N ARG A 92 -5.98 4.88 -20.65
CA ARG A 92 -7.33 5.40 -20.45
C ARG A 92 -8.16 4.23 -19.92
N GLN A 93 -8.46 4.23 -18.62
CA GLN A 93 -9.62 3.52 -18.12
C GLN A 93 -10.79 4.14 -18.85
N ASP A 94 -11.49 3.32 -19.61
CA ASP A 94 -12.58 3.77 -20.47
C ASP A 94 -13.65 4.38 -19.57
N THR A 95 -13.87 5.69 -19.68
CA THR A 95 -14.71 6.47 -18.76
C THR A 95 -16.21 6.14 -18.87
N SER A 96 -16.57 5.14 -19.68
CA SER A 96 -17.91 4.56 -19.78
C SER A 96 -18.18 3.45 -18.73
N GLU A 97 -17.16 3.01 -17.98
CA GLU A 97 -17.19 1.86 -17.05
C GLU A 97 -17.78 2.14 -15.65
N ALA A 98 -18.36 3.33 -15.46
CA ALA A 98 -18.72 3.85 -14.15
C ALA A 98 -20.13 3.45 -13.67
N ASN A 99 -20.71 2.42 -14.30
CA ASN A 99 -21.96 1.76 -13.94
C ASN A 99 -21.66 0.40 -13.32
N PHE A 100 -21.33 0.41 -12.02
CA PHE A 100 -21.14 -0.83 -11.27
C PHE A 100 -22.47 -1.56 -11.12
N ARG A 101 -22.49 -2.84 -11.46
CA ARG A 101 -23.59 -3.71 -11.06
C ARG A 101 -23.37 -4.18 -9.63
N PRO A 102 -24.44 -4.43 -8.84
CA PRO A 102 -24.32 -5.03 -7.52
C PRO A 102 -23.48 -6.31 -7.57
N MET A 103 -22.59 -6.47 -6.61
CA MET A 103 -21.80 -7.68 -6.46
C MET A 103 -22.72 -8.89 -6.21
N GLU A 104 -22.38 -10.02 -6.81
CA GLU A 104 -22.94 -11.33 -6.49
C GLU A 104 -22.83 -11.59 -4.98
N THR A 105 -23.70 -12.47 -4.49
CA THR A 105 -23.74 -12.76 -3.04
C THR A 105 -22.42 -13.44 -2.66
N PRO A 106 -21.73 -12.96 -1.62
CA PRO A 106 -20.53 -13.62 -1.10
C PRO A 106 -20.79 -15.10 -0.78
N PRO A 107 -19.81 -16.00 -1.02
CA PRO A 107 -19.95 -17.39 -0.62
C PRO A 107 -20.14 -17.47 0.91
N PRO A 108 -20.88 -18.47 1.42
CA PRO A 108 -21.03 -18.65 2.86
C PRO A 108 -19.68 -18.92 3.51
N ALA A 109 -19.52 -18.47 4.75
CA ALA A 109 -18.31 -18.75 5.52
C ALA A 109 -18.15 -20.25 5.80
N LEU A 110 -16.91 -20.71 5.80
CA LEU A 110 -16.56 -22.05 6.25
C LEU A 110 -16.82 -22.15 7.76
N ALA A 111 -17.43 -23.25 8.22
CA ALA A 111 -17.76 -23.38 9.64
C ALA A 111 -16.50 -23.52 10.50
N TRP A 112 -16.43 -22.75 11.59
CA TRP A 112 -15.37 -22.89 12.58
C TRP A 112 -15.58 -24.16 13.40
N HIS A 113 -14.56 -25.03 13.44
CA HIS A 113 -14.56 -26.27 14.23
C HIS A 113 -13.45 -26.32 15.29
N GLY A 114 -12.68 -25.25 15.45
CA GLY A 114 -11.58 -25.19 16.41
C GLY A 114 -12.00 -24.69 17.80
N PRO A 115 -11.02 -24.38 18.66
CA PRO A 115 -11.26 -23.90 20.02
C PRO A 115 -12.05 -22.58 20.07
N ALA A 116 -12.58 -22.26 21.25
CA ALA A 116 -13.15 -20.94 21.51
C ALA A 116 -12.08 -19.83 21.36
N VAL A 117 -12.53 -18.61 21.07
CA VAL A 117 -11.63 -17.47 20.91
C VAL A 117 -10.92 -17.16 22.22
N GLU A 118 -9.60 -17.02 22.14
CA GLU A 118 -8.75 -16.61 23.26
C GLU A 118 -8.17 -15.21 22.98
N PHE A 119 -8.16 -14.33 23.98
CA PHE A 119 -7.57 -12.98 23.85
C PHE A 119 -6.22 -12.94 24.57
N ARG A 120 -5.16 -12.52 23.87
CA ARG A 120 -3.78 -12.54 24.39
C ARG A 120 -3.11 -11.16 24.35
N PRO A 121 -2.36 -10.76 25.41
CA PRO A 121 -2.38 -11.34 26.76
C PRO A 121 -3.79 -11.20 27.39
N PRO A 122 -4.12 -11.97 28.45
CA PRO A 122 -5.47 -12.00 29.02
C PRO A 122 -6.00 -10.57 29.26
N LEU A 123 -7.27 -10.33 28.92
CA LEU A 123 -7.92 -9.05 29.19
C LEU A 123 -7.96 -8.80 30.69
N GLU A 124 -7.03 -8.02 31.22
CA GLU A 124 -7.15 -7.45 32.55
C GLU A 124 -8.17 -6.30 32.47
N THR A 125 -9.31 -6.44 33.13
CA THR A 125 -10.24 -5.33 33.33
C THR A 125 -9.49 -4.25 34.12
N PRO A 126 -9.27 -3.04 33.57
CA PRO A 126 -8.62 -1.98 34.35
C PRO A 126 -9.46 -1.72 35.60
N PRO A 127 -8.83 -1.47 36.77
CA PRO A 127 -9.56 -1.06 37.97
C PRO A 127 -10.49 0.10 37.62
N SER A 128 -11.71 0.10 38.15
CA SER A 128 -12.82 0.99 37.81
C SER A 128 -12.55 2.50 37.94
N ASP A 129 -11.33 2.91 38.29
CA ASP A 129 -10.96 4.28 38.58
C ASP A 129 -10.11 4.90 37.45
N GLY A 130 -10.79 5.49 36.48
CA GLY A 130 -10.35 6.78 35.91
C GLY A 130 -9.10 6.82 35.03
N VAL A 131 -8.62 5.71 34.47
CA VAL A 131 -7.51 5.76 33.49
C VAL A 131 -7.96 6.48 32.20
N LYS A 132 -7.64 7.78 32.10
CA LYS A 132 -7.87 8.58 30.90
C LYS A 132 -6.87 8.15 29.80
N ILE A 133 -7.31 7.28 28.91
CA ILE A 133 -6.55 6.87 27.72
C ILE A 133 -6.32 8.11 26.84
N ARG A 134 -5.06 8.48 26.61
CA ARG A 134 -4.66 9.67 25.86
C ARG A 134 -4.29 9.25 24.43
N PHE A 135 -5.22 9.40 23.50
CA PHE A 135 -4.97 9.12 22.08
C PHE A 135 -3.94 10.11 21.49
N PRO A 136 -3.08 9.66 20.56
CA PRO A 136 -2.25 10.58 19.80
C PRO A 136 -3.13 11.59 19.07
N ALA A 137 -2.69 12.85 19.12
CA ALA A 137 -3.34 14.00 18.51
C ALA A 137 -3.65 13.75 17.01
N SER A 138 -4.93 13.71 16.64
CA SER A 138 -5.40 13.50 15.26
C SER A 138 -4.73 14.42 14.24
N SER A 139 -4.68 13.98 12.98
CA SER A 139 -4.12 14.70 11.82
C SER A 139 -4.54 16.18 11.67
N ARG A 140 -5.68 16.59 12.25
CA ARG A 140 -6.11 18.00 12.35
C ARG A 140 -5.07 18.90 13.04
N ILE A 141 -4.32 18.37 14.00
CA ILE A 141 -3.29 19.11 14.74
C ILE A 141 -2.06 19.41 13.88
N ARG A 142 -1.77 18.59 12.86
CA ARG A 142 -0.71 18.87 11.86
C ARG A 142 -1.08 20.03 10.93
N MET A 143 -2.36 20.18 10.60
CA MET A 143 -2.86 21.27 9.76
C MET A 143 -2.85 22.61 10.50
N TRP A 144 -3.37 22.64 11.73
CA TRP A 144 -3.31 23.83 12.59
C TRP A 144 -1.88 24.28 12.86
N ARG A 145 -0.91 23.36 12.95
CA ARG A 145 0.51 23.69 13.11
C ARG A 145 1.08 24.51 11.94
N LYS A 146 0.73 24.16 10.69
CA LYS A 146 1.16 24.94 9.51
C LYS A 146 0.50 26.31 9.49
N VAL A 147 -0.78 26.38 9.84
CA VAL A 147 -1.54 27.64 9.93
C VAL A 147 -0.94 28.57 10.99
N VAL A 148 -0.65 28.06 12.19
CA VAL A 148 -0.04 28.84 13.28
C VAL A 148 1.36 29.34 12.91
N LEU A 149 2.18 28.52 12.23
CA LEU A 149 3.51 28.94 11.76
C LEU A 149 3.43 30.03 10.68
N ILE A 150 2.49 29.91 9.74
CA ILE A 150 2.29 30.92 8.69
C ILE A 150 1.78 32.23 9.30
N ILE A 151 0.78 32.17 10.18
CA ILE A 151 0.25 33.35 10.87
C ILE A 151 1.36 34.00 11.71
N GLY A 152 2.13 33.23 12.46
CA GLY A 152 3.26 33.73 13.25
C GLY A 152 4.32 34.41 12.38
N ALA A 153 4.68 33.81 11.23
CA ALA A 153 5.62 34.41 10.29
C ALA A 153 5.10 35.75 9.72
N VAL A 154 3.83 35.82 9.33
CA VAL A 154 3.21 37.05 8.81
C VAL A 154 3.15 38.14 9.89
N VAL A 155 2.78 37.78 11.13
CA VAL A 155 2.71 38.72 12.26
C VAL A 155 4.09 39.22 12.67
N CYS A 156 5.15 38.43 12.50
CA CYS A 156 6.53 38.88 12.77
C CYS A 156 7.16 39.68 11.61
N LEU A 157 6.75 39.43 10.36
CA LEU A 157 7.31 40.13 9.19
C LEU A 157 6.82 41.57 9.08
N MET A 158 5.55 41.81 9.43
CA MET A 158 4.90 43.13 9.33
C MET A 158 5.56 44.23 10.19
N PRO A 159 5.87 44.00 11.48
CA PRO A 159 6.58 44.98 12.32
C PRO A 159 7.98 45.28 11.81
N VAL A 160 8.72 44.26 11.34
CA VAL A 160 10.08 44.42 10.81
C VAL A 160 10.08 45.29 9.55
N ILE A 161 9.16 45.02 8.62
CA ILE A 161 8.94 45.83 7.42
C ILE A 161 8.54 47.26 7.79
N SER A 162 7.63 47.42 8.75
CA SER A 162 7.21 48.74 9.25
C SER A 162 8.37 49.52 9.87
N THR A 163 9.24 48.88 10.65
CA THR A 163 10.42 49.53 11.24
C THR A 163 11.47 49.90 10.20
N LEU A 164 11.67 49.07 9.17
CA LEU A 164 12.57 49.37 8.05
C LEU A 164 12.05 50.55 7.22
N LEU A 165 10.76 50.57 6.88
CA LEU A 165 10.11 51.68 6.19
C LEU A 165 10.16 52.98 7.02
N ALA A 166 9.89 52.89 8.32
CA ALA A 166 10.03 54.03 9.22
C ALA A 166 11.48 54.53 9.26
N ALA A 167 12.47 53.65 9.37
CA ALA A 167 13.89 54.03 9.36
C ALA A 167 14.32 54.72 8.06
N VAL A 168 13.80 54.29 6.90
CA VAL A 168 14.05 54.94 5.61
C VAL A 168 13.35 56.30 5.50
N MET A 169 12.12 56.42 6.01
CA MET A 169 11.33 57.65 5.91
C MET A 169 11.73 58.71 6.95
N TYR A 170 12.21 58.30 8.13
CA TYR A 170 12.55 59.19 9.26
C TYR A 170 14.04 59.51 9.40
N SER A 171 14.91 59.06 8.48
CA SER A 171 16.36 59.36 8.53
C SER A 171 16.71 60.86 8.35
N ARG A 172 15.71 61.75 8.39
CA ARG A 172 15.84 63.18 8.09
C ARG A 172 15.18 64.12 9.12
N SER A 173 14.68 63.61 10.25
CA SER A 173 14.06 64.45 11.29
C SER A 173 14.65 64.16 12.67
N ASP A 174 15.16 65.20 13.33
CA ASP A 174 15.83 65.18 14.63
C ASP A 174 14.87 64.97 15.82
N GLY A 175 14.29 63.77 15.93
CA GLY A 175 13.41 63.40 17.04
C GLY A 175 13.46 61.92 17.37
N LEU A 176 14.23 61.56 18.41
CA LEU A 176 14.54 60.18 18.80
C LEU A 176 13.40 59.36 19.45
N ASN A 177 12.23 59.95 19.73
CA ASN A 177 11.27 59.33 20.67
C ASN A 177 10.38 58.18 20.11
N PRO A 178 9.84 58.22 18.88
CA PRO A 178 8.98 57.14 18.38
C PRO A 178 9.76 55.92 17.83
N ALA A 179 11.00 56.14 17.35
CA ALA A 179 11.84 55.06 16.80
C ALA A 179 12.28 54.06 17.89
N VAL A 180 12.66 54.56 19.08
CA VAL A 180 13.09 53.73 20.21
C VAL A 180 11.94 52.86 20.74
N GLN A 181 10.72 53.41 20.82
CA GLN A 181 9.55 52.69 21.29
C GLN A 181 9.14 51.56 20.33
N SER A 182 9.26 51.78 19.01
CA SER A 182 9.02 50.73 17.99
C SER A 182 10.08 49.62 18.03
N GLY A 183 11.34 49.96 18.30
CA GLY A 183 12.44 49.00 18.43
C GLY A 183 12.25 48.03 19.60
N ILE A 184 11.79 48.53 20.75
CA ILE A 184 11.55 47.72 21.95
C ILE A 184 10.46 46.66 21.70
N TRP A 185 9.35 47.04 21.07
CA TRP A 185 8.29 46.08 20.75
C TRP A 185 8.71 45.04 19.70
N SER A 186 9.49 45.43 18.70
CA SER A 186 10.07 44.49 17.74
C SER A 186 11.00 43.48 18.41
N ILE A 187 11.84 43.89 19.36
CA ILE A 187 12.71 42.98 20.11
C ILE A 187 11.89 41.99 20.94
N VAL A 188 10.86 42.46 21.64
CA VAL A 188 10.00 41.61 22.50
C VAL A 188 9.23 40.58 21.67
N LEU A 189 8.64 40.98 20.54
CA LEU A 189 7.89 40.07 19.66
C LEU A 189 8.81 39.04 18.99
N THR A 190 10.01 39.46 18.58
CA THR A 190 11.00 38.57 17.95
C THR A 190 11.57 37.57 18.96
N ALA A 191 11.85 38.01 20.19
CA ALA A 191 12.29 37.15 21.28
C ALA A 191 11.20 36.14 21.68
N GLY A 192 9.94 36.57 21.78
CA GLY A 192 8.80 35.69 22.05
C GLY A 192 8.60 34.62 20.96
N PHE A 193 8.75 35.00 19.69
CA PHE A 193 8.70 34.06 18.56
C PHE A 193 9.85 33.05 18.58
N TRP A 194 11.09 33.49 18.80
CA TRP A 194 12.24 32.60 18.87
C TRP A 194 12.24 31.71 20.11
N TRP A 195 11.68 32.16 21.24
CA TRP A 195 11.47 31.32 22.42
C TRP A 195 10.44 30.21 22.16
N LEU A 196 9.31 30.53 21.53
CA LEU A 196 8.32 29.54 21.05
C LEU A 196 8.92 28.57 20.02
N ALA A 197 9.71 29.08 19.07
CA ALA A 197 10.40 28.28 18.07
C ALA A 197 11.49 27.38 18.72
N ALA A 198 12.24 27.86 19.70
CA ALA A 198 13.27 27.11 20.43
C ALA A 198 12.68 26.09 21.43
N MET A 199 11.42 26.22 21.83
CA MET A 199 10.69 25.16 22.55
C MET A 199 10.19 24.05 21.62
N THR A 200 10.16 24.27 20.29
CA THR A 200 9.70 23.23 19.36
C THR A 200 10.61 22.00 19.30
N PRO A 201 11.96 22.07 19.35
CA PRO A 201 12.82 20.88 19.40
C PRO A 201 12.61 20.05 20.67
N TRP A 202 12.37 20.67 21.83
CA TRP A 202 12.05 19.96 23.08
C TRP A 202 10.68 19.24 23.01
N TRP A 203 9.70 19.85 22.34
CA TRP A 203 8.40 19.23 22.03
C TRP A 203 8.49 18.14 20.94
N ILE A 204 9.45 18.25 20.02
CA ILE A 204 9.70 17.30 18.92
C ILE A 204 10.49 16.09 19.41
N ALA A 205 11.51 16.28 20.24
CA ALA A 205 12.36 15.22 20.78
C ALA A 205 11.56 14.25 21.67
N ARG A 206 10.50 14.74 22.33
CA ARG A 206 9.60 13.91 23.13
C ARG A 206 8.53 13.14 22.31
N ARG A 207 8.51 13.28 20.98
CA ARG A 207 7.48 12.68 20.10
C ARG A 207 8.01 12.01 18.82
N LYS A 208 9.32 12.01 18.58
CA LYS A 208 9.96 11.46 17.37
C LYS A 208 10.58 10.07 17.54
N GLN A 209 10.10 9.31 18.51
CA GLN A 209 10.24 7.87 18.50
C GLN A 209 8.82 7.36 18.65
N LEU A 210 8.18 6.92 17.55
CA LEU A 210 7.23 5.83 17.75
C LEU A 210 8.10 4.74 18.36
N PRO A 211 7.82 4.32 19.59
CA PRO A 211 8.64 3.29 20.16
C PRO A 211 8.44 2.04 19.29
N PRO A 212 9.43 1.14 19.19
CA PRO A 212 9.32 -0.07 18.38
C PRO A 212 8.00 -0.79 18.72
N ALA A 213 7.40 -1.52 17.78
CA ALA A 213 6.07 -2.14 17.96
C ALA A 213 5.92 -2.90 19.30
N THR A 214 7.03 -3.40 19.84
CA THR A 214 7.18 -3.98 21.18
C THR A 214 6.78 -3.08 22.37
N VAL A 215 6.75 -1.75 22.24
CA VAL A 215 6.37 -0.82 23.33
C VAL A 215 4.91 -0.34 23.22
N LEU A 216 4.26 -0.54 22.06
CA LEU A 216 2.80 -0.40 21.96
C LEU A 216 2.05 -1.58 22.62
N ALA A 217 2.77 -2.60 23.06
CA ALA A 217 2.26 -3.75 23.80
C ALA A 217 1.61 -3.40 25.15
N GLY A 218 1.80 -2.19 25.68
CA GLY A 218 1.13 -1.69 26.90
C GLY A 218 -0.16 -0.90 26.65
N SER A 219 -0.67 -0.86 25.41
CA SER A 219 -1.83 -0.02 25.09
C SER A 219 -3.14 -0.76 25.37
N ILE A 220 -3.79 -0.38 26.47
CA ILE A 220 -5.12 -0.84 26.86
C ILE A 220 -6.10 -0.45 25.75
N LEU A 221 -6.57 -1.42 24.95
CA LEU A 221 -7.72 -1.20 24.09
C LEU A 221 -9.00 -1.35 24.90
N PRO A 222 -10.00 -0.46 24.70
CA PRO A 222 -11.32 -0.70 25.26
C PRO A 222 -11.91 -1.99 24.70
N GLU A 223 -12.56 -2.77 25.55
CA GLU A 223 -13.10 -4.11 25.23
C GLU A 223 -13.96 -4.14 23.95
N ARG A 224 -14.75 -3.08 23.70
CA ARG A 224 -15.53 -2.92 22.47
C ARG A 224 -14.71 -3.00 21.17
N TYR A 225 -13.45 -2.56 21.19
CA TYR A 225 -12.56 -2.65 20.04
C TYR A 225 -11.89 -4.02 19.93
N ILE A 226 -11.79 -4.75 21.04
CA ILE A 226 -11.18 -6.08 21.05
C ILE A 226 -12.21 -7.12 20.59
N ASN A 227 -13.47 -6.95 21.00
CA ASN A 227 -14.59 -7.83 20.65
C ASN A 227 -15.15 -7.58 19.25
N ALA A 228 -15.00 -6.39 18.69
CA ALA A 228 -15.44 -6.12 17.32
C ALA A 228 -14.55 -6.84 16.30
N GLN A 229 -15.13 -7.54 15.32
CA GLN A 229 -14.36 -8.16 14.24
C GLN A 229 -14.00 -7.20 13.10
N VAL A 230 -14.69 -6.07 12.98
CA VAL A 230 -14.50 -5.11 11.87
C VAL A 230 -14.11 -3.75 12.44
N HIS A 231 -13.06 -3.17 11.88
CA HIS A 231 -12.52 -1.86 12.27
C HIS A 231 -12.32 -0.95 11.06
N GLY A 232 -12.47 0.34 11.28
CA GLY A 232 -12.32 1.34 10.21
C GLY A 232 -13.49 1.37 9.24
N THR A 233 -13.27 2.06 8.13
CA THR A 233 -14.25 2.22 7.05
C THR A 233 -13.53 2.08 5.72
N PRO A 234 -13.95 1.17 4.82
CA PRO A 234 -13.35 1.03 3.50
C PRO A 234 -13.52 2.31 2.67
N GLY A 235 -12.50 2.68 1.91
CA GLY A 235 -12.49 3.84 1.01
C GLY A 235 -12.37 5.20 1.71
N ARG A 236 -12.15 5.25 3.04
CA ARG A 236 -12.20 6.50 3.83
C ARG A 236 -11.23 7.58 3.35
N ASP A 237 -10.05 7.18 2.90
CA ASP A 237 -8.98 8.11 2.50
C ASP A 237 -9.02 8.51 1.02
N LEU A 238 -9.91 7.88 0.24
CA LEU A 238 -10.19 8.23 -1.13
C LEU A 238 -11.29 9.30 -1.15
N SER A 239 -10.93 10.56 -1.41
CA SER A 239 -11.92 11.61 -1.63
C SER A 239 -12.15 11.88 -3.12
N VAL A 240 -13.42 11.79 -3.55
CA VAL A 240 -13.85 12.09 -4.93
C VAL A 240 -13.44 13.53 -5.31
N ALA A 241 -13.50 14.46 -4.36
CA ALA A 241 -13.07 15.84 -4.55
C ALA A 241 -11.57 16.00 -4.88
N ARG A 242 -10.71 15.03 -4.51
CA ARG A 242 -9.25 15.11 -4.69
C ARG A 242 -8.74 14.20 -5.81
N PHE A 243 -9.45 13.10 -6.10
CA PHE A 243 -8.97 12.05 -7.01
C PHE A 243 -9.94 11.73 -8.18
N GLY A 244 -11.11 12.39 -8.26
CA GLY A 244 -12.05 12.26 -9.39
C GLY A 244 -12.75 10.90 -9.51
N GLU A 245 -13.17 10.52 -10.72
CA GLU A 245 -13.86 9.25 -11.06
C GLU A 245 -13.11 8.00 -10.54
N ASN A 246 -11.77 8.05 -10.56
CA ASN A 246 -10.90 6.97 -10.09
C ASN A 246 -11.04 6.71 -8.58
N ALA A 247 -11.44 7.71 -7.80
CA ALA A 247 -11.75 7.53 -6.38
C ALA A 247 -12.96 6.62 -6.19
N ARG A 248 -13.99 6.77 -7.03
CA ARG A 248 -15.23 5.99 -6.95
C ARG A 248 -14.98 4.52 -7.28
N ILE A 249 -14.17 4.26 -8.30
CA ILE A 249 -13.70 2.92 -8.69
C ILE A 249 -12.92 2.25 -7.54
N GLY A 250 -12.01 2.99 -6.89
CA GLY A 250 -11.26 2.49 -5.74
C GLY A 250 -12.15 2.17 -4.53
N ILE A 251 -13.02 3.11 -4.15
CA ILE A 251 -13.96 2.94 -3.02
C ILE A 251 -14.86 1.71 -3.22
N GLU A 252 -15.40 1.52 -4.41
CA GLU A 252 -16.24 0.35 -4.72
C GLU A 252 -15.45 -0.97 -4.56
N GLY A 253 -14.20 -1.01 -5.01
CA GLY A 253 -13.32 -2.16 -4.83
C GLY A 253 -13.07 -2.47 -3.35
N GLU A 254 -12.71 -1.46 -2.56
CA GLU A 254 -12.49 -1.62 -1.12
C GLU A 254 -13.76 -2.07 -0.37
N GLN A 255 -14.92 -1.54 -0.74
CA GLN A 255 -16.20 -1.92 -0.13
C GLN A 255 -16.55 -3.39 -0.42
N ARG A 256 -16.31 -3.87 -1.64
CA ARG A 256 -16.54 -5.27 -2.01
C ARG A 256 -15.60 -6.22 -1.30
N THR A 257 -14.32 -5.88 -1.20
CA THR A 257 -13.37 -6.66 -0.41
C THR A 257 -13.78 -6.75 1.05
N ALA A 258 -14.10 -5.60 1.68
CA ALA A 258 -14.55 -5.58 3.06
C ALA A 258 -15.81 -6.45 3.27
N ARG A 259 -16.75 -6.40 2.32
CA ARG A 259 -17.96 -7.22 2.33
C ARG A 259 -17.66 -8.71 2.20
N LEU A 260 -16.81 -9.11 1.26
CA LEU A 260 -16.39 -10.51 1.10
C LEU A 260 -15.75 -11.07 2.37
N ILE A 261 -14.82 -10.32 2.97
CA ILE A 261 -14.18 -10.77 4.21
C ILE A 261 -15.22 -10.85 5.35
N ALA A 262 -16.07 -9.84 5.50
CA ALA A 262 -17.05 -9.80 6.58
C ALA A 262 -18.13 -10.89 6.49
N GLU A 263 -18.56 -11.26 5.29
CA GLU A 263 -19.62 -12.25 5.07
C GLU A 263 -19.07 -13.69 4.88
N SER A 264 -17.85 -13.86 4.35
CA SER A 264 -17.32 -15.17 3.97
C SER A 264 -16.12 -15.66 4.81
N VAL A 265 -15.46 -14.79 5.58
CA VAL A 265 -14.28 -15.18 6.37
C VAL A 265 -14.53 -15.03 7.87
N LEU A 266 -14.94 -13.84 8.31
CA LEU A 266 -15.09 -13.53 9.74
C LEU A 266 -16.06 -14.46 10.50
N PRO A 267 -17.21 -14.89 9.93
CA PRO A 267 -18.11 -15.80 10.63
C PRO A 267 -17.50 -17.20 10.84
N GLY A 268 -16.57 -17.60 9.96
CA GLY A 268 -15.84 -18.86 10.00
C GLY A 268 -14.56 -18.85 10.84
N LEU A 269 -14.15 -17.67 11.29
CA LEU A 269 -12.95 -17.49 12.11
C LEU A 269 -13.21 -16.38 13.15
N PRO A 270 -13.85 -16.70 14.29
CA PRO A 270 -14.32 -15.69 15.25
C PRO A 270 -13.21 -14.83 15.89
N SER A 271 -11.97 -15.32 15.89
CA SER A 271 -10.75 -14.61 16.28
C SER A 271 -10.28 -13.59 15.23
N ALA A 272 -10.73 -13.70 13.98
CA ALA A 272 -10.27 -12.81 12.92
C ALA A 272 -10.72 -11.36 13.16
N ARG A 273 -9.83 -10.41 12.85
CA ARG A 273 -10.09 -8.96 12.89
C ARG A 273 -9.77 -8.34 11.53
N LEU A 274 -10.77 -7.78 10.88
CA LEU A 274 -10.66 -6.97 9.66
C LEU A 274 -10.40 -5.50 10.02
N ILE A 275 -9.35 -4.94 9.45
CA ILE A 275 -8.92 -3.56 9.64
C ILE A 275 -8.92 -2.88 8.27
N ASN A 276 -9.80 -1.89 8.08
CA ASN A 276 -9.96 -1.17 6.81
C ASN A 276 -9.25 0.18 6.83
N GLY A 277 -8.49 0.51 5.78
CA GLY A 277 -7.78 1.78 5.64
C GLY A 277 -6.58 1.87 6.59
N LEU A 278 -5.72 0.85 6.56
CA LEU A 278 -4.52 0.80 7.39
C LEU A 278 -3.47 1.75 6.83
N ARG A 279 -2.95 2.64 7.68
CA ARG A 279 -1.78 3.46 7.34
C ARG A 279 -0.51 2.85 7.90
N TRP A 280 0.54 2.94 7.12
CA TRP A 280 1.87 2.52 7.54
C TRP A 280 2.48 3.45 8.62
N PRO A 281 3.05 2.90 9.71
CA PRO A 281 3.77 3.69 10.72
C PRO A 281 5.00 4.41 10.16
N GLY A 282 4.98 5.74 10.15
CA GLY A 282 6.15 6.56 9.78
C GLY A 282 6.26 6.93 8.30
N THR A 283 5.28 6.60 7.46
CA THR A 283 5.17 7.15 6.09
C THR A 283 3.98 8.09 5.97
N GLU A 284 4.06 9.03 5.03
CA GLU A 284 2.93 9.93 4.72
C GLU A 284 1.98 9.35 3.66
N HIS A 285 2.35 8.26 2.95
CA HIS A 285 1.68 7.81 1.70
C HIS A 285 1.75 6.30 1.43
N ALA A 286 1.48 5.45 2.41
CA ALA A 286 1.17 4.05 2.14
C ALA A 286 -0.17 3.71 2.79
N ASP A 287 -1.21 3.72 1.94
CA ASP A 287 -2.54 3.26 2.28
C ASP A 287 -2.62 1.79 1.83
N ILE A 288 -2.80 0.88 2.81
CA ILE A 288 -3.16 -0.51 2.57
C ILE A 288 -4.68 -0.59 2.75
N ASP A 289 -5.38 -1.08 1.74
CA ASP A 289 -6.84 -1.09 1.73
C ASP A 289 -7.39 -1.88 2.92
N HIS A 290 -6.91 -3.12 3.12
CA HIS A 290 -7.34 -3.97 4.23
C HIS A 290 -6.20 -4.80 4.83
N ALA A 291 -6.34 -5.09 6.12
CA ALA A 291 -5.60 -6.16 6.78
C ALA A 291 -6.56 -7.07 7.53
N VAL A 292 -6.34 -8.38 7.48
CA VAL A 292 -7.07 -9.37 8.28
C VAL A 292 -6.06 -10.08 9.17
N ILE A 293 -6.31 -10.10 10.47
CA ILE A 293 -5.41 -10.74 11.44
C ILE A 293 -6.13 -11.83 12.21
N ALA A 294 -5.44 -12.94 12.48
CA ALA A 294 -5.85 -14.00 13.39
C ALA A 294 -4.59 -14.69 13.93
N GLY A 295 -4.49 -14.84 15.25
CA GLY A 295 -3.26 -15.27 15.91
C GLY A 295 -2.03 -14.48 15.46
N ASN A 296 -0.97 -15.18 15.08
CA ASN A 296 0.27 -14.59 14.59
C ASN A 296 0.28 -14.32 13.08
N ARG A 297 -0.86 -14.36 12.38
CA ARG A 297 -0.92 -14.18 10.92
C ARG A 297 -1.61 -12.88 10.53
N ILE A 298 -1.03 -12.19 9.55
CA ILE A 298 -1.51 -10.93 9.00
C ILE A 298 -1.63 -11.06 7.48
N ALA A 299 -2.86 -11.05 6.98
CA ALA A 299 -3.14 -10.99 5.55
C ALA A 299 -3.35 -9.53 5.14
N LEU A 300 -2.48 -9.00 4.27
CA LEU A 300 -2.66 -7.68 3.66
C LEU A 300 -3.41 -7.83 2.35
N ILE A 301 -4.40 -6.98 2.10
CA ILE A 301 -5.23 -7.05 0.90
C ILE A 301 -5.25 -5.68 0.22
N ASP A 302 -4.86 -5.66 -1.06
CA ASP A 302 -5.01 -4.50 -1.96
C ASP A 302 -6.15 -4.79 -2.93
N SER A 303 -7.10 -3.87 -3.04
CA SER A 303 -8.30 -4.02 -3.85
C SER A 303 -8.13 -3.31 -5.19
N LYS A 304 -8.46 -3.99 -6.28
CA LYS A 304 -8.45 -3.39 -7.62
C LYS A 304 -9.76 -3.70 -8.33
N MET A 305 -10.44 -2.65 -8.79
CA MET A 305 -11.65 -2.78 -9.59
C MET A 305 -11.29 -2.60 -11.06
N TRP A 306 -11.20 -3.69 -11.81
CA TRP A 306 -10.76 -3.68 -13.20
C TRP A 306 -11.76 -4.41 -14.10
N ALA A 307 -11.85 -3.97 -15.35
CA ALA A 307 -12.83 -4.50 -16.28
C ALA A 307 -12.69 -6.02 -16.51
N ASP A 308 -13.83 -6.65 -16.78
CA ASP A 308 -13.89 -8.08 -17.10
C ASP A 308 -12.97 -8.43 -18.26
N GLY A 309 -12.40 -9.63 -18.19
CA GLY A 309 -11.51 -10.16 -19.20
C GLY A 309 -10.66 -11.28 -18.65
N ASP A 310 -9.71 -11.71 -19.47
CA ASP A 310 -8.75 -12.74 -19.12
C ASP A 310 -7.40 -12.07 -18.86
N TYR A 311 -6.91 -12.30 -17.65
CA TYR A 311 -5.68 -11.74 -17.13
C TYR A 311 -4.65 -12.83 -16.99
N TRP A 312 -3.38 -12.46 -17.14
CA TRP A 312 -2.28 -13.40 -17.02
C TRP A 312 -1.22 -12.85 -16.07
N TRP A 313 -0.80 -13.67 -15.10
CA TRP A 313 0.10 -13.30 -14.03
C TRP A 313 1.32 -14.22 -13.98
N ASP A 314 2.51 -13.61 -14.03
CA ASP A 314 3.80 -14.31 -14.03
C ASP A 314 4.54 -14.23 -12.67
N ASN A 315 3.83 -13.85 -11.60
CA ASN A 315 4.34 -13.50 -10.26
C ASN A 315 5.04 -12.14 -10.12
N LYS A 316 5.22 -11.38 -11.19
CA LYS A 316 5.87 -10.07 -11.17
C LYS A 316 5.08 -9.00 -11.90
N ARG A 317 4.47 -9.36 -13.03
CA ARG A 317 3.79 -8.52 -13.99
C ARG A 317 2.44 -9.13 -14.32
N LEU A 318 1.48 -8.26 -14.49
CA LEU A 318 0.12 -8.62 -14.86
C LEU A 318 -0.10 -8.19 -16.30
N PHE A 319 -0.75 -9.02 -17.09
CA PHE A 319 -1.03 -8.76 -18.48
C PHE A 319 -2.53 -8.88 -18.75
N ARG A 320 -3.03 -8.04 -19.65
CA ARG A 320 -4.39 -8.12 -20.20
C ARG A 320 -4.30 -7.92 -21.70
N ASN A 321 -4.86 -8.85 -22.48
CA ASN A 321 -4.86 -8.78 -23.95
C ASN A 321 -3.46 -8.53 -24.55
N GLY A 322 -2.43 -9.19 -24.01
CA GLY A 322 -1.04 -9.03 -24.46
C GLY A 322 -0.33 -7.75 -24.01
N LYS A 323 -1.01 -6.86 -23.29
CA LYS A 323 -0.42 -5.62 -22.76
C LYS A 323 -0.11 -5.75 -21.28
N GLU A 324 1.11 -5.37 -20.90
CA GLU A 324 1.52 -5.27 -19.49
C GLU A 324 0.70 -4.18 -18.77
N MET A 325 0.14 -4.57 -17.64
CA MET A 325 -0.53 -3.74 -16.67
C MET A 325 0.48 -3.36 -15.58
N GLY A 326 0.38 -2.15 -15.05
CA GLY A 326 1.38 -1.61 -14.10
C GLY A 326 1.59 -2.49 -12.86
N ALA A 327 2.79 -2.41 -12.28
CA ALA A 327 3.19 -3.19 -11.13
C ALA A 327 2.40 -2.87 -9.85
N PHE A 328 2.17 -3.89 -9.01
CA PHE A 328 1.56 -3.74 -7.70
C PHE A 328 2.55 -3.19 -6.67
N ARG A 329 2.07 -2.28 -5.81
CA ARG A 329 2.88 -1.70 -4.73
C ARG A 329 2.84 -2.53 -3.44
N LEU A 330 1.97 -3.55 -3.36
CA LEU A 330 1.72 -4.34 -2.16
C LEU A 330 2.97 -5.10 -1.66
N GLY A 331 3.85 -5.56 -2.55
CA GLY A 331 5.05 -6.31 -2.15
C GLY A 331 5.97 -5.53 -1.21
N ALA A 332 6.12 -4.22 -1.42
CA ALA A 332 6.88 -3.35 -0.52
C ALA A 332 6.20 -3.23 0.85
N ALA A 333 4.88 -3.17 0.89
CA ALA A 333 4.11 -3.11 2.14
C ALA A 333 4.20 -4.42 2.92
N VAL A 334 4.10 -5.58 2.25
CA VAL A 334 4.29 -6.90 2.87
C VAL A 334 5.69 -7.00 3.48
N HIS A 335 6.74 -6.66 2.73
CA HIS A 335 8.11 -6.69 3.22
C HIS A 335 8.29 -5.79 4.46
N ALA A 336 7.76 -4.57 4.41
CA ALA A 336 7.82 -3.65 5.53
C ALA A 336 7.08 -4.21 6.76
N MET A 337 5.87 -4.75 6.59
CA MET A 337 5.08 -5.35 7.68
C MET A 337 5.79 -6.54 8.33
N ARG A 338 6.51 -7.38 7.56
CA ARG A 338 7.34 -8.46 8.11
C ARG A 338 8.46 -7.94 9.02
N ILE A 339 9.07 -6.80 8.67
CA ILE A 339 10.09 -6.16 9.51
C ILE A 339 9.47 -5.57 10.78
N ALA A 340 8.29 -4.96 10.68
CA ALA A 340 7.62 -4.33 11.81
C ALA A 340 7.02 -5.33 12.80
N TYR A 341 6.58 -6.50 12.33
CA TYR A 341 5.95 -7.55 13.13
C TYR A 341 6.72 -8.88 12.95
N PRO A 342 7.94 -8.99 13.50
CA PRO A 342 8.82 -10.14 13.27
C PRO A 342 8.28 -11.45 13.88
N THR A 343 7.34 -11.37 14.82
CA THR A 343 6.65 -12.52 15.41
C THR A 343 5.43 -12.96 14.60
N CYS A 344 5.09 -12.21 13.54
CA CYS A 344 3.92 -12.48 12.71
C CYS A 344 4.32 -12.95 11.31
N TYR A 345 3.55 -13.89 10.76
CA TYR A 345 3.61 -14.25 9.35
C TYR A 345 2.76 -13.28 8.56
N VAL A 346 3.37 -12.58 7.61
CA VAL A 346 2.68 -11.59 6.78
C VAL A 346 2.74 -11.97 5.32
N GLU A 347 1.59 -12.00 4.66
CA GLU A 347 1.45 -12.22 3.22
C GLU A 347 0.48 -11.21 2.60
N GLY A 348 0.55 -11.05 1.28
CA GLY A 348 -0.24 -10.07 0.56
C GLY A 348 -1.09 -10.68 -0.53
N TRP A 349 -2.34 -10.22 -0.66
CA TRP A 349 -3.25 -10.53 -1.76
C TRP A 349 -3.61 -9.25 -2.50
N VAL A 350 -3.54 -9.31 -3.82
CA VAL A 350 -4.23 -8.35 -4.67
C VAL A 350 -5.49 -9.04 -5.18
N VAL A 351 -6.65 -8.47 -4.85
CA VAL A 351 -7.93 -8.96 -5.34
C VAL A 351 -8.41 -8.12 -6.53
N LEU A 352 -8.74 -8.80 -7.63
CA LEU A 352 -9.37 -8.18 -8.78
C LEU A 352 -10.89 -8.34 -8.70
N HIS A 353 -11.59 -7.21 -8.63
CA HIS A 353 -13.05 -7.11 -8.68
C HIS A 353 -13.53 -6.73 -10.07
N SER A 354 -14.70 -7.27 -10.40
CA SER A 354 -15.41 -7.00 -11.65
C SER A 354 -16.44 -5.86 -11.53
N PRO A 355 -16.45 -4.86 -12.44
CA PRO A 355 -17.55 -3.90 -12.55
C PRO A 355 -18.93 -4.55 -12.79
N SER A 356 -18.98 -5.77 -13.33
CA SER A 356 -20.23 -6.50 -13.59
C SER A 356 -20.81 -7.19 -12.34
N GLY A 357 -20.06 -7.18 -11.23
CA GLY A 357 -20.50 -7.77 -9.96
C GLY A 357 -20.16 -9.25 -9.79
N LYS A 358 -19.65 -9.90 -10.84
CA LYS A 358 -19.34 -11.34 -10.81
C LYS A 358 -18.11 -11.63 -9.97
N LEU A 359 -18.17 -12.64 -9.10
CA LEU A 359 -17.04 -13.00 -8.23
C LEU A 359 -15.94 -13.76 -8.99
N SER A 360 -16.33 -14.61 -9.94
CA SER A 360 -15.40 -15.42 -10.76
C SER A 360 -14.78 -14.62 -11.92
N ARG A 361 -14.88 -13.29 -11.89
CA ARG A 361 -14.35 -12.39 -12.91
C ARG A 361 -13.62 -11.22 -12.24
N PRO A 362 -12.57 -10.69 -12.89
CA PRO A 362 -11.94 -11.20 -14.12
C PRO A 362 -11.28 -12.57 -13.93
N SER A 363 -11.06 -13.33 -15.02
CA SER A 363 -10.38 -14.62 -14.93
C SER A 363 -8.87 -14.38 -14.85
N ILE A 364 -8.16 -15.14 -14.01
CA ILE A 364 -6.72 -14.94 -13.79
C ILE A 364 -5.97 -16.25 -14.05
N GLU A 365 -5.22 -16.28 -15.14
CA GLU A 365 -4.32 -17.38 -15.45
C GLU A 365 -2.95 -17.12 -14.79
N ARG A 366 -2.56 -17.99 -13.86
CA ARG A 366 -1.28 -17.92 -13.15
C ARG A 366 -0.28 -18.87 -13.78
N ALA A 367 0.92 -18.40 -14.10
CA ALA A 367 1.93 -19.17 -14.82
C ALA A 367 2.55 -20.37 -14.05
N GLY A 368 1.98 -20.80 -12.92
CA GLY A 368 2.45 -21.95 -12.13
C GLY A 368 3.84 -21.82 -11.53
N MET A 369 4.57 -20.74 -11.80
CA MET A 369 5.86 -20.49 -11.17
C MET A 369 5.65 -20.19 -9.68
N LEU A 370 6.58 -20.63 -8.84
CA LEU A 370 6.66 -20.15 -7.46
C LEU A 370 7.25 -18.73 -7.46
N PRO A 371 6.90 -17.87 -6.49
CA PRO A 371 7.60 -16.61 -6.29
C PRO A 371 9.10 -16.90 -6.12
N PRO A 372 10.00 -16.11 -6.75
CA PRO A 372 11.43 -16.26 -6.53
C PRO A 372 11.77 -16.17 -5.03
N LEU A 373 12.61 -17.08 -4.55
CA LEU A 373 13.11 -17.09 -3.17
C LEU A 373 13.61 -15.69 -2.78
N GLY A 374 13.05 -15.12 -1.72
CA GLY A 374 13.44 -13.80 -1.18
C GLY A 374 12.55 -12.62 -1.59
N GLN A 375 11.57 -12.79 -2.49
CA GLN A 375 10.52 -11.77 -2.71
C GLN A 375 9.35 -11.97 -1.74
N ALA A 376 8.78 -10.86 -1.27
CA ALA A 376 7.55 -10.91 -0.48
C ALA A 376 6.42 -11.45 -1.38
N ALA A 377 5.90 -12.63 -1.05
CA ALA A 377 4.85 -13.28 -1.83
C ALA A 377 3.61 -12.37 -1.87
N VAL A 378 3.25 -11.97 -3.10
CA VAL A 378 1.98 -11.31 -3.39
C VAL A 378 1.19 -12.25 -4.28
N TYR A 379 0.03 -12.66 -3.80
CA TYR A 379 -0.90 -13.52 -4.51
C TYR A 379 -1.89 -12.66 -5.28
N LEU A 380 -2.11 -12.99 -6.54
CA LEU A 380 -3.15 -12.37 -7.34
C LEU A 380 -4.34 -13.32 -7.44
N VAL A 381 -5.50 -12.86 -7.00
CA VAL A 381 -6.73 -13.65 -6.90
C VAL A 381 -7.91 -12.86 -7.47
N ASP A 382 -8.92 -13.60 -7.94
CA ASP A 382 -10.24 -13.01 -8.17
C ASP A 382 -11.06 -12.96 -6.87
N ALA A 383 -12.23 -12.33 -6.94
CA ALA A 383 -13.09 -12.13 -5.79
C ALA A 383 -13.70 -13.44 -5.24
N SER A 384 -13.82 -14.50 -6.06
CA SER A 384 -14.33 -15.80 -5.63
C SER A 384 -13.29 -16.62 -4.86
N GLU A 385 -12.01 -16.44 -5.19
CA GLU A 385 -10.90 -17.16 -4.57
C GLU A 385 -10.45 -16.55 -3.23
N LEU A 386 -10.60 -15.22 -3.09
CA LEU A 386 -10.09 -14.47 -1.93
C LEU A 386 -10.54 -15.05 -0.58
N PRO A 387 -11.83 -15.35 -0.32
CA PRO A 387 -12.26 -15.84 0.99
C PRO A 387 -11.57 -17.15 1.39
N GLY A 388 -11.49 -18.11 0.47
CA GLY A 388 -10.83 -19.39 0.72
C GLY A 388 -9.34 -19.24 0.96
N ALA A 389 -8.65 -18.43 0.15
CA ALA A 389 -7.22 -18.19 0.29
C ALA A 389 -6.87 -17.50 1.61
N VAL A 390 -7.61 -16.47 2.00
CA VAL A 390 -7.39 -15.75 3.26
C VAL A 390 -7.75 -16.62 4.45
N HIS A 391 -8.89 -17.32 4.41
CA HIS A 391 -9.29 -18.23 5.48
C HIS A 391 -8.22 -19.30 5.71
N GLN A 392 -7.79 -19.99 4.64
CA GLN A 392 -6.77 -21.03 4.75
C GLN A 392 -5.46 -20.50 5.30
N PHE A 393 -4.97 -19.38 4.77
CA PHE A 393 -3.75 -18.74 5.29
C PHE A 393 -3.85 -18.47 6.79
N LEU A 394 -4.96 -17.90 7.26
CA LEU A 394 -5.15 -17.58 8.68
C LEU A 394 -5.26 -18.83 9.55
N THR A 395 -5.93 -19.89 9.06
CA THR A 395 -6.10 -21.14 9.82
C THR A 395 -4.86 -22.03 9.85
N ASP A 396 -3.96 -21.90 8.88
CA ASP A 396 -2.69 -22.64 8.85
C ASP A 396 -1.69 -22.18 9.95
N GLY A 397 -2.06 -21.24 10.81
CA GLY A 397 -1.25 -20.81 11.96
C GLY A 397 -1.48 -21.67 13.19
N ASP A 398 -0.44 -21.83 14.01
CA ASP A 398 -0.49 -22.63 15.24
C ASP A 398 -1.55 -22.12 16.24
N GLU A 399 -2.01 -20.88 16.10
CA GLU A 399 -2.88 -20.19 17.05
C GLU A 399 -4.02 -19.41 16.37
N ALA A 400 -4.61 -19.95 15.31
CA ALA A 400 -5.66 -19.26 14.55
C ALA A 400 -6.87 -18.81 15.39
N HIS A 401 -7.11 -19.39 16.56
CA HIS A 401 -8.20 -19.06 17.48
C HIS A 401 -7.89 -17.90 18.43
N THR A 402 -6.68 -17.33 18.38
CA THR A 402 -6.29 -16.26 19.30
C THR A 402 -6.42 -14.87 18.67
N VAL A 403 -6.69 -13.88 19.51
CA VAL A 403 -6.62 -12.45 19.17
C VAL A 403 -5.41 -11.88 19.88
N GLU A 404 -4.35 -11.61 19.13
CA GLU A 404 -3.15 -10.94 19.63
C GLU A 404 -3.44 -9.44 19.85
N VAL A 405 -3.92 -9.10 21.05
CA VAL A 405 -4.33 -7.75 21.45
C VAL A 405 -3.23 -6.72 21.22
N PRO A 406 -1.93 -6.96 21.53
CA PRO A 406 -0.85 -6.02 21.25
C PRO A 406 -0.69 -5.71 19.75
N VAL A 407 -0.84 -6.73 18.91
CA VAL A 407 -0.73 -6.61 17.44
C VAL A 407 -1.93 -5.83 16.91
N LEU A 408 -3.15 -6.22 17.32
CA LEU A 408 -4.38 -5.51 17.01
C LEU A 408 -4.30 -4.05 17.45
N ALA A 409 -3.81 -3.79 18.66
CA ALA A 409 -3.65 -2.46 19.20
C ALA A 409 -2.75 -1.60 18.32
N SER A 410 -1.54 -2.10 18.04
CA SER A 410 -0.54 -1.42 17.22
C SER A 410 -1.10 -1.06 15.84
N LEU A 411 -1.83 -1.97 15.21
CA LEU A 411 -2.47 -1.74 13.90
C LEU A 411 -3.61 -0.71 13.99
N LEU A 412 -4.46 -0.78 15.00
CA LEU A 412 -5.54 0.20 15.17
C LEU A 412 -5.02 1.61 15.51
N TYR A 413 -3.92 1.70 16.28
CA TYR A 413 -3.27 2.99 16.52
C TYR A 413 -2.65 3.58 15.26
N SER A 414 -2.21 2.77 14.29
CA SER A 414 -1.68 3.31 13.04
C SER A 414 -2.77 3.94 12.15
N MET A 415 -4.05 3.70 12.45
CA MET A 415 -5.18 4.32 11.76
C MET A 415 -5.53 5.74 12.26
N LEU A 416 -5.19 6.06 13.52
CA LEU A 416 -5.56 7.29 14.25
C LEU A 416 -4.56 8.44 13.97
#